data_AF-M4A8T2-F1
#
_entry.id   AF-M4A8T2-F1
#
_cell.length_a   1.000
_cell.length_b   1.000
_cell.length_c   1.000
_cell.angle_alpha   90.00
_cell.angle_beta   90.00
_cell.angle_gamma   90.00
#
_symmetry.space_group_name_H-M   'P 1'
#
loop_
_entity.id
_entity.type
_entity.pdbx_description
1 polymer ?
#
loop_
_entity_poly.entity_id
_entity_poly.type
_entity_poly.pdbx_seq_one_letter_code
_entity_poly.pdbx_strand_id
1 'polypeptide(L)'
;MASLLGEKLFEISGQGPAPSKDFYHFVIARNEVMLNMWTISLRRENKYHPPKQLKSTFSDFLLDKQLQYDISNIFGEKILDYSLSLCQGKYDYLDRIPDEILLRIISFLQLKERFVLAQVSKRFRMLCNSEKFWELLVKNDCPDYHSDMEDLGKAMGWKMTYFTFFHSDDTNNNGINNHFNFNSNRRNSASVNGTQ
;
A
#
# COMPACT_ATOMS: atom_id res chain seq x y z
N MET A 1 -0.74 -5.47 19.69
CA MET A 1 -0.64 -4.73 18.40
C MET A 1 0.79 -4.50 17.93
N ALA A 2 1.81 -4.54 18.81
CA ALA A 2 3.22 -4.38 18.43
C ALA A 2 3.78 -5.45 17.45
N SER A 3 3.12 -6.61 17.34
CA SER A 3 3.52 -7.69 16.42
C SER A 3 3.33 -7.35 14.94
N LEU A 4 2.48 -6.38 14.61
CA LEU A 4 2.21 -5.95 13.22
C LEU A 4 3.24 -4.95 12.69
N LEU A 5 4.02 -4.34 13.58
CA LEU A 5 5.04 -3.37 13.19
C LEU A 5 6.29 -4.15 12.79
N GLY A 6 6.81 -3.95 11.57
CA GLY A 6 8.10 -4.52 11.17
C GLY A 6 9.26 -3.94 12.00
N GLU A 7 10.49 -4.41 11.76
CA GLU A 7 11.68 -3.78 12.35
C GLU A 7 11.87 -2.37 11.83
N LYS A 8 11.67 -2.18 10.52
CA LYS A 8 11.63 -0.89 9.85
C LYS A 8 10.17 -0.44 9.68
N LEU A 9 9.87 0.75 10.17
CA LEU A 9 8.55 1.37 10.06
C LEU A 9 8.42 2.17 8.77
N PHE A 10 9.48 2.88 8.39
CA PHE A 10 9.52 3.71 7.19
C PHE A 10 10.96 3.78 6.65
N GLU A 11 11.09 3.85 5.33
CA GLU A 11 12.37 3.88 4.64
C GLU A 11 12.21 4.66 3.32
N ILE A 12 13.10 5.63 3.10
CA ILE A 12 13.15 6.42 1.87
C ILE A 12 14.59 6.79 1.52
N SER A 13 14.87 6.88 0.23
CA SER A 13 16.17 7.31 -0.28
C SER A 13 15.98 8.47 -1.25
N GLY A 14 16.94 9.39 -1.28
CA GLY A 14 16.82 10.61 -2.06
C GLY A 14 18.17 11.30 -2.25
N GLN A 15 18.18 12.25 -3.18
CA GLN A 15 19.33 13.11 -3.41
C GLN A 15 19.05 14.48 -2.80
N GLY A 16 20.01 15.02 -2.06
CA GLY A 16 19.90 16.36 -1.50
C GLY A 16 19.83 17.44 -2.59
N PRO A 17 19.35 18.64 -2.24
CA PRO A 17 19.30 19.75 -3.18
C PRO A 17 20.70 20.18 -3.65
N ALA A 18 20.74 20.95 -4.73
CA ALA A 18 21.97 21.61 -5.15
C ALA A 18 22.47 22.56 -4.05
N PRO A 19 23.80 22.71 -3.84
CA PRO A 19 24.87 22.26 -4.74
C PRO A 19 25.50 20.89 -4.40
N SER A 20 25.32 20.35 -3.20
CA SER A 20 26.03 19.13 -2.78
C SER A 20 25.57 17.90 -3.56
N LYS A 21 24.24 17.77 -3.78
CA LYS A 21 23.66 16.62 -4.47
C LYS A 21 24.09 15.27 -3.87
N ASP A 22 24.37 15.27 -2.56
CA ASP A 22 24.72 14.06 -1.80
C ASP A 22 23.55 13.09 -1.72
N PHE A 23 23.83 11.81 -1.52
CA PHE A 23 22.80 10.79 -1.41
C PHE A 23 22.45 10.55 0.07
N TYR A 24 21.15 10.49 0.34
CA TYR A 24 20.61 10.30 1.68
C TYR A 24 19.69 9.09 1.71
N HIS A 25 19.77 8.38 2.82
CA HIS A 25 18.90 7.25 3.12
C HIS A 25 18.37 7.41 4.53
N PHE A 26 17.07 7.62 4.63
CA PHE A 26 16.36 7.89 5.87
C PHE A 26 15.53 6.68 6.27
N VAL A 27 15.71 6.22 7.50
CA VAL A 27 15.07 5.02 8.04
C VAL A 27 14.52 5.32 9.42
N ILE A 28 13.24 5.00 9.64
CA ILE A 28 12.62 4.98 10.95
C ILE A 28 12.42 3.52 11.33
N ALA A 29 13.17 3.05 12.31
CA ALA A 29 12.96 1.75 12.94
C ALA A 29 12.01 1.87 14.13
N ARG A 30 11.81 0.80 14.90
CA ARG A 30 10.83 0.80 16.01
C ARG A 30 11.11 1.83 17.11
N ASN A 31 12.38 2.08 17.43
CA ASN A 31 12.79 2.91 18.56
C ASN A 31 13.78 4.02 18.17
N GLU A 32 14.19 4.08 16.91
CA GLU A 32 15.29 4.91 16.46
C GLU A 32 15.05 5.45 15.05
N VAL A 33 15.58 6.64 14.83
CA VAL A 33 15.61 7.33 13.55
C VAL A 33 17.06 7.35 13.07
N MET A 34 17.29 6.93 11.83
CA MET A 34 18.60 6.89 11.22
C MET A 34 18.59 7.69 9.92
N LEU A 35 19.59 8.57 9.76
CA LEU A 35 19.89 9.25 8.51
C LEU A 35 21.30 8.88 8.09
N ASN A 36 21.40 8.14 6.99
CA ASN A 36 22.67 7.79 6.38
C ASN A 36 22.93 8.74 5.21
N MET A 37 24.16 9.24 5.10
CA MET A 37 24.57 10.18 4.07
C MET A 37 25.85 9.70 3.38
N TRP A 38 25.83 9.71 2.06
CA TRP A 38 26.98 9.45 1.19
C TRP A 38 27.33 10.72 0.44
N THR A 39 28.53 11.22 0.69
CA THR A 39 29.04 12.38 -0.04
C THR A 39 29.37 11.99 -1.47
N ILE A 40 28.70 12.62 -2.44
CA ILE A 40 28.95 12.38 -3.86
C ILE A 40 29.95 13.44 -4.35
N SER A 41 31.17 13.00 -4.66
CA SER A 41 32.20 13.90 -5.18
C SER A 41 32.96 13.28 -6.35
N LEU A 42 33.33 14.12 -7.31
CA LEU A 42 34.20 13.74 -8.43
C LEU A 42 35.68 13.66 -8.03
N ARG A 43 36.04 14.18 -6.84
CA ARG A 43 37.42 14.21 -6.35
C ARG A 43 37.82 12.82 -5.83
N ARG A 44 38.97 12.31 -6.30
CA ARG A 44 39.45 10.97 -5.94
C ARG A 44 39.74 10.80 -4.45
N GLU A 45 40.12 11.88 -3.77
CA GLU A 45 40.38 11.92 -2.32
C GLU A 45 39.15 11.51 -1.49
N ASN A 46 37.95 11.81 -1.98
CA ASN A 46 36.70 11.50 -1.28
C ASN A 46 36.08 10.15 -1.69
N LYS A 47 36.70 9.41 -2.62
CA LYS A 47 36.10 8.23 -3.26
C LYS A 47 35.93 7.01 -2.32
N TYR A 48 36.59 7.03 -1.17
CA TYR A 48 36.59 5.94 -0.19
C TYR A 48 36.13 6.36 1.20
N HIS A 49 35.48 7.53 1.34
CA HIS A 49 34.93 7.92 2.62
C HIS A 49 33.70 7.06 2.96
N PRO A 50 33.64 6.48 4.17
CA PRO A 50 32.46 5.75 4.59
C PRO A 50 31.26 6.69 4.73
N PRO A 51 30.03 6.18 4.58
CA PRO A 51 28.85 6.98 4.84
C PRO A 51 28.83 7.48 6.28
N LYS A 52 28.32 8.70 6.44
CA LYS A 52 28.03 9.23 7.77
C LYS A 52 26.65 8.74 8.18
N GLN A 53 26.53 8.24 9.41
CA GLN A 53 25.26 7.83 9.97
C GLN A 53 24.96 8.73 11.18
N LEU A 54 23.82 9.40 11.13
CA LEU A 54 23.21 10.03 12.29
C LEU A 54 22.13 9.11 12.82
N LYS A 55 22.13 8.87 14.12
CA LYS A 55 21.19 7.99 14.80
C LYS A 55 20.66 8.71 16.03
N SER A 56 19.34 8.77 16.14
CA SER A 56 18.64 9.50 17.21
C SER A 56 17.49 8.65 17.76
N THR A 57 17.17 8.82 19.04
CA THR A 57 15.91 8.29 19.58
C THR A 57 14.72 9.10 19.07
N PHE A 58 13.50 8.60 19.25
CA PHE A 58 12.30 9.37 18.88
C PHE A 58 12.18 10.67 19.65
N SER A 59 12.48 10.66 20.95
CA SER A 59 12.43 11.85 21.80
C SER A 59 13.44 12.90 21.33
N ASP A 60 14.67 12.48 21.01
CA ASP A 60 15.70 13.40 20.52
C ASP A 60 15.33 13.97 19.16
N PHE A 61 14.82 13.13 18.25
CA PHE A 61 14.38 13.55 16.93
C PHE A 61 13.26 14.59 16.99
N LEU A 62 12.31 14.46 17.92
CA LEU A 62 11.23 15.43 18.09
C LEU A 62 11.73 16.81 18.57
N LEU A 63 12.88 16.87 19.23
CA LEU A 63 13.49 18.11 19.72
C LEU A 63 14.49 18.71 18.72
N ASP A 64 15.08 17.88 17.86
CA ASP A 64 16.11 18.30 16.89
C ASP A 64 15.50 18.99 15.66
N LYS A 65 15.34 20.31 15.76
CA LYS A 65 14.84 21.15 14.66
C LYS A 65 15.76 21.17 13.44
N GLN A 66 17.07 20.97 13.62
CA GLN A 66 18.02 20.98 12.51
C GLN A 66 17.84 19.73 11.66
N LEU A 67 17.78 18.57 12.30
CA LEU A 67 17.54 17.30 11.59
C LEU A 67 16.16 17.28 10.91
N GLN A 68 15.13 17.83 11.56
CA GLN A 68 13.81 17.98 10.94
C GLN A 68 13.85 18.88 9.70
N TYR A 69 14.57 20.01 9.77
CA TYR A 69 14.78 20.89 8.63
C TYR A 69 15.48 20.17 7.47
N ASP A 70 16.55 19.43 7.76
CA ASP A 70 17.28 18.70 6.73
C ASP A 70 16.40 17.64 6.05
N ILE A 71 15.61 16.88 6.81
CA ILE A 71 14.66 15.89 6.26
C ILE A 71 13.60 16.57 5.39
N SER A 72 13.04 17.69 5.84
CA SER A 72 12.06 18.45 5.05
C SER A 72 12.67 18.99 3.76
N ASN A 73 13.89 19.51 3.82
CA ASN A 73 14.60 20.03 2.66
C ASN A 73 14.97 18.95 1.64
N ILE A 74 15.31 17.73 2.10
CA ILE A 74 15.73 16.62 1.23
C ILE A 74 14.55 15.82 0.69
N PHE A 75 13.57 15.48 1.54
CA PHE A 75 12.48 14.56 1.22
C PHE A 75 11.11 15.23 1.10
N GLY A 76 11.01 16.50 1.51
CA GLY A 76 9.77 17.29 1.50
C GLY A 76 9.03 17.27 2.83
N GLU A 77 8.21 18.31 3.04
CA GLU A 77 7.42 18.51 4.28
C GLU A 77 6.49 17.34 4.59
N LYS A 78 5.87 16.73 3.57
CA LYS A 78 4.96 15.59 3.77
C LYS A 78 5.66 14.39 4.42
N ILE A 79 6.93 14.17 4.08
CA ILE A 79 7.72 13.08 4.66
C ILE A 79 8.11 13.43 6.09
N LEU A 80 8.45 14.69 6.36
CA LEU A 80 8.68 15.15 7.73
C LEU A 80 7.44 14.96 8.61
N ASP A 81 6.28 15.43 8.18
CA ASP A 81 5.01 15.31 8.93
C ASP A 81 4.66 13.84 9.22
N TYR A 82 4.86 12.99 8.22
CA TYR A 82 4.70 11.55 8.36
C TYR A 82 5.66 10.97 9.40
N SER A 83 6.93 11.35 9.32
CA SER A 83 8.00 10.90 10.23
C SER A 83 7.75 11.33 11.68
N LEU A 84 7.31 12.58 11.88
CA LEU A 84 6.93 13.11 13.20
C LEU A 84 5.73 12.35 13.77
N SER A 85 4.71 12.07 12.94
CA SER A 85 3.55 11.28 13.34
C SER A 85 3.95 9.88 13.81
N LEU A 86 4.85 9.21 13.07
CA LEU A 86 5.40 7.90 13.46
C LEU A 86 6.16 7.96 14.79
N CYS A 87 7.00 8.98 15.00
CA CYS A 87 7.76 9.14 16.24
C CYS A 87 6.87 9.50 17.45
N GLN A 88 5.68 10.07 17.21
CA GLN A 88 4.64 10.31 18.22
C GLN A 88 3.78 9.06 18.52
N GLY A 89 4.06 7.92 17.86
CA GLY A 89 3.30 6.68 18.05
C GLY A 89 2.04 6.56 17.21
N LYS A 90 1.85 7.42 16.20
CA LYS A 90 0.73 7.33 15.24
C LYS A 90 1.16 6.46 14.07
N TYR A 91 0.78 5.19 14.09
CA TYR A 91 1.14 4.21 13.07
C TYR A 91 -0.04 3.86 12.15
N ASP A 92 0.24 3.67 10.86
CA ASP A 92 -0.74 3.15 9.90
C ASP A 92 -0.89 1.63 10.05
N TYR A 93 -1.64 1.19 11.06
CA TYR A 93 -1.87 -0.23 11.28
C TYR A 93 -2.58 -0.88 10.10
N LEU A 94 -3.52 -0.19 9.46
CA LEU A 94 -4.33 -0.73 8.38
C LEU A 94 -3.48 -1.20 7.20
N ASP A 95 -2.44 -0.44 6.84
CA ASP A 95 -1.56 -0.81 5.74
C ASP A 95 -0.55 -1.92 6.13
N ARG A 96 -0.40 -2.23 7.43
CA ARG A 96 0.54 -3.24 7.93
C ARG A 96 -0.12 -4.58 8.28
N ILE A 97 -1.45 -4.62 8.33
CA ILE A 97 -2.20 -5.86 8.59
C ILE A 97 -2.03 -6.82 7.39
N PRO A 98 -1.83 -8.14 7.60
CA PRO A 98 -1.81 -9.12 6.52
C PRO A 98 -3.11 -9.17 5.71
N ASP A 99 -3.00 -9.47 4.42
CA ASP A 99 -4.15 -9.50 3.51
C ASP A 99 -5.26 -10.44 3.95
N GLU A 100 -4.96 -11.56 4.60
CA GLU A 100 -5.97 -12.51 5.10
C GLU A 100 -6.88 -11.91 6.18
N ILE A 101 -6.29 -11.18 7.13
CA ILE A 101 -7.04 -10.49 8.19
C ILE A 101 -7.83 -9.32 7.57
N LEU A 102 -7.20 -8.62 6.63
CA LEU A 102 -7.83 -7.51 5.93
C LEU A 102 -9.05 -7.97 5.12
N LEU A 103 -8.96 -9.09 4.40
CA LEU A 103 -10.08 -9.72 3.69
C LEU A 103 -11.23 -10.05 4.64
N ARG A 104 -10.92 -10.60 5.82
CA ARG A 104 -11.93 -10.91 6.83
C ARG A 104 -12.62 -9.64 7.34
N ILE A 105 -11.88 -8.58 7.63
CA ILE A 105 -12.46 -7.28 8.03
C ILE A 105 -13.39 -6.75 6.93
N ILE A 106 -12.94 -6.76 5.66
CA ILE A 106 -13.72 -6.27 4.53
C ILE A 106 -15.00 -7.10 4.33
N SER A 107 -14.96 -8.41 4.60
CA SER A 107 -16.12 -9.30 4.46
C SER A 107 -17.29 -8.91 5.38
N PHE A 108 -17.03 -8.24 6.50
CA PHE A 108 -18.06 -7.75 7.42
C PHE A 108 -18.69 -6.41 7.00
N LEU A 109 -18.08 -5.68 6.06
CA LEU A 109 -18.64 -4.42 5.56
C LEU A 109 -19.84 -4.69 4.67
N GLN A 110 -20.70 -3.70 4.46
CA GLN A 110 -21.80 -3.83 3.48
C GLN A 110 -21.27 -3.78 2.04
N LEU A 111 -21.96 -4.42 1.09
CA LEU A 111 -21.53 -4.49 -0.32
C LEU A 111 -21.20 -3.09 -0.91
N LYS A 112 -22.00 -2.08 -0.60
CA LYS A 112 -21.78 -0.69 -1.02
C LYS A 112 -20.47 -0.11 -0.47
N GLU A 113 -20.19 -0.32 0.80
CA GLU A 113 -18.98 0.18 1.47
C GLU A 113 -17.72 -0.50 0.94
N ARG A 114 -17.81 -1.79 0.57
CA ARG A 114 -16.72 -2.54 -0.05
C ARG A 114 -16.28 -1.90 -1.38
N PHE A 115 -17.20 -1.37 -2.18
CA PHE A 115 -16.87 -0.67 -3.43
C PHE A 115 -16.24 0.71 -3.22
N VAL A 116 -16.65 1.42 -2.16
CA VAL A 116 -15.98 2.68 -1.76
C VAL A 116 -14.55 2.37 -1.33
N LEU A 117 -14.37 1.32 -0.51
CA LEU A 117 -13.04 0.92 -0.03
C LEU A 117 -12.11 0.52 -1.17
N ALA A 118 -12.61 -0.19 -2.19
CA ALA A 118 -11.84 -0.57 -3.38
C ALA A 118 -11.29 0.63 -4.19
N GLN A 119 -11.87 1.83 -4.00
CA GLN A 119 -11.41 3.05 -4.66
C GLN A 119 -10.30 3.76 -3.89
N VAL A 120 -10.13 3.49 -2.59
CA VAL A 120 -9.16 4.16 -1.71
C VAL A 120 -7.72 3.80 -2.08
N SER A 121 -7.42 2.53 -2.36
CA SER A 121 -6.06 2.10 -2.69
C SER A 121 -6.02 0.98 -3.72
N LYS A 122 -4.88 0.83 -4.40
CA LYS A 122 -4.64 -0.29 -5.31
C LYS A 122 -4.72 -1.63 -4.59
N ARG A 123 -4.23 -1.70 -3.34
CA ARG A 123 -4.26 -2.90 -2.52
C ARG A 123 -5.69 -3.32 -2.20
N PHE A 124 -6.53 -2.40 -1.73
CA PHE A 124 -7.95 -2.67 -1.48
C PHE A 124 -8.68 -3.10 -2.75
N ARG A 125 -8.37 -2.46 -3.89
CA ARG A 125 -8.93 -2.85 -5.18
C ARG A 125 -8.59 -4.29 -5.55
N MET A 126 -7.36 -4.74 -5.32
CA MET A 126 -6.96 -6.12 -5.59
C MET A 126 -7.67 -7.10 -4.66
N LEU A 127 -7.76 -6.76 -3.36
CA LEU A 127 -8.44 -7.61 -2.37
C LEU A 127 -9.93 -7.77 -2.68
N CYS A 128 -10.65 -6.67 -2.93
CA CYS A 128 -12.08 -6.69 -3.27
C CYS A 128 -12.39 -7.33 -4.64
N ASN A 129 -11.39 -7.59 -5.48
CA ASN A 129 -11.56 -8.31 -6.75
C ASN A 129 -10.96 -9.72 -6.72
N SER A 130 -10.47 -10.20 -5.58
CA SER A 130 -9.87 -11.52 -5.46
C SER A 130 -10.94 -12.62 -5.38
N GLU A 131 -10.66 -13.80 -5.93
CA GLU A 131 -11.57 -14.96 -5.82
C GLU A 131 -11.85 -15.34 -4.37
N LYS A 132 -10.80 -15.32 -3.51
CA LYS A 132 -10.93 -15.57 -2.06
C LYS A 132 -11.92 -14.63 -1.38
N PHE A 133 -11.97 -13.38 -1.81
CA PHE A 133 -12.92 -12.42 -1.27
C PHE A 133 -14.35 -12.82 -1.63
N TRP A 134 -14.64 -13.11 -2.90
CA TRP A 134 -15.97 -13.49 -3.35
C TRP A 134 -16.42 -14.84 -2.76
N GLU A 135 -15.49 -15.79 -2.59
CA GLU A 135 -15.73 -17.04 -1.87
C GLU A 135 -16.19 -16.78 -0.43
N LEU A 136 -15.47 -15.91 0.30
CA LEU A 136 -15.85 -15.54 1.66
C LEU A 136 -17.21 -14.85 1.72
N LEU A 137 -17.56 -14.04 0.72
CA LEU A 137 -18.86 -13.40 0.66
C LEU A 137 -19.99 -14.42 0.47
N VAL A 138 -19.85 -15.34 -0.49
CA VAL A 138 -20.87 -16.39 -0.69
C VAL A 138 -21.04 -17.22 0.58
N LYS A 139 -19.94 -17.58 1.25
CA LYS A 139 -19.98 -18.34 2.50
C LYS A 139 -20.62 -17.58 3.66
N ASN A 140 -20.43 -16.27 3.76
CA ASN A 140 -20.94 -15.47 4.88
C ASN A 140 -22.38 -14.97 4.64
N ASP A 141 -22.71 -14.60 3.40
CA ASP A 141 -23.99 -13.99 3.04
C ASP A 141 -25.05 -15.08 2.71
N CYS A 142 -24.64 -16.32 2.40
CA CYS A 142 -25.57 -17.44 2.12
C CYS A 142 -25.86 -18.26 3.40
N PRO A 143 -27.09 -18.25 3.93
CA PRO A 143 -27.45 -19.12 5.05
C PRO A 143 -27.50 -20.62 4.68
N ASP A 144 -27.77 -20.95 3.41
CA ASP A 144 -27.92 -22.33 2.90
C ASP A 144 -26.74 -22.77 2.03
N TYR A 145 -25.52 -22.51 2.50
CA TYR A 145 -24.30 -22.93 1.81
C TYR A 145 -24.22 -24.46 1.68
N HIS A 146 -24.10 -24.97 0.44
CA HIS A 146 -24.03 -26.41 0.13
C HIS A 146 -22.94 -26.73 -0.90
N SER A 147 -22.60 -28.02 -1.04
CA SER A 147 -21.48 -28.51 -1.87
C SER A 147 -21.55 -28.06 -3.33
N ASP A 148 -22.75 -28.02 -3.93
CA ASP A 148 -22.88 -27.65 -5.35
C ASP A 148 -22.50 -26.17 -5.59
N MET A 149 -22.66 -25.29 -4.59
CA MET A 149 -22.16 -23.90 -4.68
C MET A 149 -20.64 -23.84 -4.71
N GLU A 150 -19.96 -24.78 -4.04
CA GLU A 150 -18.51 -24.88 -4.07
C GLU A 150 -18.00 -25.34 -5.44
N ASP A 151 -18.65 -26.36 -6.01
CA ASP A 151 -18.34 -26.86 -7.34
C ASP A 151 -18.62 -25.80 -8.41
N LEU A 152 -19.72 -25.07 -8.27
CA LEU A 152 -20.06 -23.96 -9.14
C LEU A 152 -19.05 -22.81 -9.01
N GLY A 153 -18.69 -22.41 -7.79
CA GLY A 153 -17.67 -21.39 -7.53
C GLY A 153 -16.32 -21.75 -8.17
N LYS A 154 -15.91 -23.01 -8.09
CA LYS A 154 -14.70 -23.52 -8.74
C LYS A 154 -14.81 -23.55 -10.28
N ALA A 155 -15.99 -23.83 -10.83
CA ALA A 155 -16.20 -23.96 -12.26
C ALA A 155 -16.36 -22.62 -13.01
N MET A 156 -17.11 -21.66 -12.45
CA MET A 156 -17.43 -20.39 -13.12
C MET A 156 -16.83 -19.14 -12.47
N GLY A 157 -16.19 -19.28 -11.31
CA GLY A 157 -15.61 -18.19 -10.51
C GLY A 157 -16.59 -17.63 -9.48
N TRP A 158 -16.08 -17.38 -8.28
CA TRP A 158 -16.88 -17.02 -7.11
C TRP A 158 -17.62 -15.69 -7.25
N LYS A 159 -17.01 -14.75 -7.97
CA LYS A 159 -17.67 -13.46 -8.28
C LYS A 159 -18.95 -13.68 -9.09
N MET A 160 -18.89 -14.54 -10.10
CA MET A 160 -20.06 -14.80 -10.95
C MET A 160 -21.12 -15.57 -10.17
N THR A 161 -20.69 -16.58 -9.39
CA THR A 161 -21.56 -17.33 -8.47
C THR A 161 -22.33 -16.41 -7.52
N TYR A 162 -21.67 -15.40 -6.94
CA TYR A 162 -22.34 -14.42 -6.08
C TYR A 162 -23.46 -13.68 -6.82
N PHE A 163 -23.19 -13.10 -7.99
CA PHE A 163 -24.23 -12.37 -8.73
C PHE A 163 -25.36 -13.26 -9.23
N THR A 164 -25.11 -14.52 -9.57
CA THR A 164 -26.17 -15.45 -9.99
C THR A 164 -27.14 -15.81 -8.87
N PHE A 165 -26.66 -15.91 -7.62
CA PHE A 165 -27.53 -16.28 -6.49
C PHE A 165 -28.11 -15.09 -5.74
N PHE A 166 -27.41 -13.95 -5.72
CA PHE A 166 -27.80 -12.79 -4.90
C PHE A 166 -28.32 -11.60 -5.72
N HIS A 167 -28.31 -11.63 -7.06
CA HIS A 167 -28.83 -10.55 -7.94
C HIS A 167 -29.78 -11.07 -9.03
N SER A 168 -30.28 -12.30 -8.94
CA SER A 168 -31.23 -12.86 -9.92
C SER A 168 -32.65 -12.30 -9.81
N ASP A 169 -32.98 -11.58 -8.74
CA ASP A 169 -34.34 -11.04 -8.52
C ASP A 169 -34.62 -9.72 -9.27
N ASP A 170 -33.61 -8.98 -9.71
CA ASP A 170 -33.81 -7.67 -10.36
C ASP A 170 -34.06 -7.78 -11.88
N THR A 171 -33.83 -8.94 -12.49
CA THR A 171 -33.88 -9.08 -13.96
C THR A 171 -35.26 -9.40 -14.56
N ASN A 172 -36.33 -9.39 -13.77
CA ASN A 172 -37.69 -9.52 -14.30
C ASN A 172 -38.45 -8.20 -14.47
N ASN A 173 -37.84 -7.04 -14.15
CA ASN A 173 -38.37 -5.75 -14.55
C ASN A 173 -37.26 -4.72 -14.81
N ASN A 174 -37.18 -4.30 -16.07
CA ASN A 174 -36.44 -3.16 -16.62
C ASN A 174 -35.00 -3.44 -17.05
N GLY A 175 -34.83 -3.53 -18.37
CA GLY A 175 -33.54 -3.49 -19.04
C GLY A 175 -32.82 -2.17 -18.76
N ILE A 176 -31.75 -2.26 -17.98
CA ILE A 176 -30.67 -1.28 -18.01
C ILE A 176 -29.35 -2.05 -18.07
N ASN A 177 -28.71 -1.95 -19.23
CA ASN A 177 -27.33 -2.37 -19.46
C ASN A 177 -26.39 -1.66 -18.48
N ASN A 178 -26.00 -2.33 -17.39
CA ASN A 178 -24.80 -1.97 -16.65
C ASN A 178 -23.68 -2.94 -17.03
N HIS A 179 -23.01 -2.60 -18.12
CA HIS A 179 -21.77 -3.22 -18.53
C HIS A 179 -20.68 -2.85 -17.49
N PHE A 180 -20.58 -3.60 -16.39
CA PHE A 180 -19.48 -3.47 -15.43
C PHE A 180 -18.20 -4.08 -16.02
N ASN A 181 -17.59 -3.34 -16.93
CA ASN A 181 -16.36 -3.71 -17.60
C ASN A 181 -15.16 -3.31 -16.72
N PHE A 182 -14.59 -4.27 -15.98
CA PHE A 182 -13.29 -4.08 -15.33
C PHE A 182 -12.20 -4.21 -16.39
N ASN A 183 -11.80 -3.09 -16.97
CA ASN A 183 -10.78 -3.04 -18.00
C ASN A 183 -9.42 -3.48 -17.43
N SER A 184 -8.99 -4.69 -17.77
CA SER A 184 -7.66 -5.23 -17.49
C SER A 184 -6.65 -4.61 -18.45
N ASN A 185 -6.12 -3.44 -18.11
CA ASN A 185 -5.08 -2.79 -18.91
C ASN A 185 -3.73 -3.55 -18.77
N ARG A 186 -3.48 -4.48 -19.69
CA ARG A 186 -2.14 -4.93 -20.07
C ARG A 186 -1.40 -3.75 -20.70
N ARG A 187 -0.38 -3.21 -20.03
CA ARG A 187 0.62 -2.38 -20.71
C ARG A 187 1.62 -3.30 -21.39
N ASN A 188 1.43 -3.50 -22.70
CA ASN A 188 2.52 -3.95 -23.58
C ASN A 188 3.53 -2.82 -23.71
N SER A 189 4.78 -3.11 -23.34
CA SER A 189 5.95 -2.34 -23.71
C SER A 189 6.21 -2.52 -25.21
N ALA A 190 5.94 -1.47 -26.00
CA ALA A 190 6.33 -1.40 -27.40
C ALA A 190 7.63 -0.59 -27.55
N SER A 191 8.66 -1.32 -27.97
CA SER A 191 9.83 -0.94 -28.75
C SER A 191 9.88 0.47 -29.32
N VAL A 192 11.01 1.12 -29.06
CA VAL A 192 11.53 2.32 -29.71
C VAL A 192 11.68 2.06 -31.22
N ASN A 193 11.04 2.88 -32.05
CA ASN A 193 11.38 3.01 -33.47
C ASN A 193 12.31 4.20 -33.63
N GLY A 194 13.51 3.94 -34.16
CA GLY A 194 14.44 4.96 -34.61
C GLY A 194 13.95 5.60 -35.92
N THR A 195 13.97 6.91 -35.95
CA THR A 195 13.91 7.70 -37.18
C THR A 195 15.32 8.04 -37.65
N GLN A 196 15.49 7.95 -38.97
CA GLN A 196 16.61 8.42 -39.77
C GLN A 196 16.98 9.88 -39.48
#